data_AF-A0A453N143-F1
#
_entry.id   AF-A0A453N143-F1
#
_cell.length_a   1.000
_cell.length_b   1.000
_cell.length_c   1.000
_cell.angle_alpha   90.00
_cell.angle_beta   90.00
_cell.angle_gamma   90.00
#
_symmetry.space_group_name_H-M   'P 1'
#
loop_
_entity.id
_entity.type
_entity.pdbx_description
1 polymer ?
#
loop_
_entity_poly.entity_id
_entity_poly.type
_entity_poly.pdbx_seq_one_letter_code
_entity_poly.pdbx_strand_id
1 'polypeptide(L)'
;TPKGCMELLHRSGVEIKGKRAVVIGRSNIVGTPAALLLQKANATVSIVHSKTKNPEEITRQPGAAIIDVGINPVDDPASPRGYRLVGDVCFEEA
;
A
#
# COMPACT_ATOMS: atom_id res chain seq x y z
N THR A 1 -2.69 4.42 -9.77
CA THR A 1 -4.08 4.51 -9.24
C THR A 1 -4.61 3.09 -9.00
N PRO A 2 -5.78 2.83 -8.40
CA PRO A 2 -6.12 1.50 -7.85
C PRO A 2 -6.18 0.32 -8.82
N LYS A 3 -6.76 0.51 -10.01
CA LYS A 3 -6.84 -0.57 -11.02
C LYS A 3 -5.47 -1.01 -11.52
N GLY A 4 -4.52 -0.07 -11.63
CA GLY A 4 -3.15 -0.37 -12.02
C GLY A 4 -2.43 -1.27 -11.00
N CYS A 5 -2.63 -1.03 -9.70
CA CYS A 5 -2.09 -1.89 -8.65
C CYS A 5 -2.67 -3.32 -8.76
N MET A 6 -3.98 -3.45 -8.97
CA MET A 6 -4.63 -4.76 -9.16
C MET A 6 -4.08 -5.50 -10.40
N GLU A 7 -3.86 -4.79 -11.49
CA GLU A 7 -3.27 -5.34 -12.72
C GLU A 7 -1.83 -5.82 -12.49
N LEU A 8 -1.02 -5.06 -11.75
CA LEU A 8 0.34 -5.47 -11.41
C LEU A 8 0.36 -6.71 -10.53
N LEU A 9 -0.52 -6.81 -9.52
CA LEU A 9 -0.66 -8.00 -8.70
C LEU A 9 -1.05 -9.22 -9.54
N HIS A 10 -1.98 -9.05 -10.48
CA HIS A 10 -2.41 -10.11 -11.40
C HIS A 10 -1.26 -10.58 -12.31
N ARG A 11 -0.54 -9.65 -12.94
CA ARG A 11 0.61 -9.97 -13.81
C ARG A 11 1.78 -10.60 -13.07
N SER A 12 1.94 -10.27 -11.80
CA SER A 12 2.99 -10.85 -10.93
C SER A 12 2.63 -12.24 -10.41
N GLY A 13 1.45 -12.77 -10.75
CA GLY A 13 0.99 -14.08 -10.28
C GLY A 13 0.61 -14.12 -8.80
N VAL A 14 0.38 -12.96 -8.17
CA VAL A 14 -0.01 -12.89 -6.76
C VAL A 14 -1.47 -13.30 -6.63
N GLU A 15 -1.72 -14.43 -5.97
CA GLU A 15 -3.07 -14.86 -5.64
C GLU A 15 -3.68 -13.96 -4.57
N ILE A 16 -4.80 -13.30 -4.88
CA ILE A 16 -5.49 -12.38 -3.95
C ILE A 16 -6.61 -13.08 -3.17
N LYS A 17 -7.30 -14.03 -3.80
CA LYS A 17 -8.47 -14.71 -3.23
C LYS A 17 -8.09 -15.44 -1.94
N GLY A 18 -8.83 -15.18 -0.86
CA GLY A 18 -8.60 -15.81 0.44
C GLY A 18 -7.35 -15.31 1.19
N LYS A 19 -6.56 -14.41 0.60
CA LYS A 19 -5.43 -13.78 1.29
C LYS A 19 -5.86 -12.59 2.12
N ARG A 20 -4.97 -12.20 3.04
CA ARG A 20 -5.07 -10.93 3.75
C ARG A 20 -4.43 -9.85 2.88
N ALA A 21 -4.96 -8.64 2.93
CA ALA A 21 -4.34 -7.48 2.30
C ALA A 21 -4.43 -6.29 3.25
N VAL A 22 -3.36 -5.50 3.29
CA VAL A 22 -3.28 -4.30 4.11
C VAL A 22 -3.11 -3.10 3.19
N VAL A 23 -4.04 -2.17 3.27
CA VAL A 23 -3.99 -0.91 2.52
C VAL A 23 -3.58 0.19 3.48
N ILE A 24 -2.45 0.83 3.23
CA ILE A 24 -1.93 1.93 4.06
C ILE A 24 -2.39 3.23 3.43
N GLY A 25 -3.35 3.90 4.07
CA GLY A 25 -3.98 5.12 3.59
C GLY A 25 -5.44 4.92 3.16
N ARG A 26 -6.26 5.94 3.39
CA ARG A 26 -7.73 5.92 3.15
C ARG A 26 -8.22 7.09 2.31
N SER A 27 -7.37 7.60 1.42
CA SER A 27 -7.75 8.70 0.52
C SER A 27 -8.88 8.26 -0.42
N ASN A 28 -9.71 9.21 -0.83
CA ASN A 28 -10.81 8.95 -1.76
C ASN A 28 -10.34 8.58 -3.17
N ILE A 29 -9.10 8.98 -3.52
CA ILE A 29 -8.55 8.81 -4.87
C ILE A 29 -7.89 7.43 -5.02
N VAL A 30 -7.24 6.91 -3.96
CA VAL A 30 -6.45 5.68 -4.08
C VAL A 30 -6.75 4.65 -2.99
N GLY A 31 -6.59 5.00 -1.70
CA GLY A 31 -6.67 4.03 -0.61
C GLY A 31 -8.03 3.32 -0.53
N THR A 32 -9.12 4.10 -0.43
CA THR A 32 -10.47 3.55 -0.30
C THR A 32 -10.90 2.74 -1.54
N PRO A 33 -10.69 3.22 -2.80
CA PRO A 33 -11.03 2.40 -3.95
C PRO A 33 -10.13 1.15 -4.11
N ALA A 34 -8.85 1.19 -3.72
CA ALA A 34 -7.98 0.00 -3.74
C ALA A 34 -8.46 -1.08 -2.76
N ALA A 35 -8.83 -0.68 -1.55
CA ALA A 35 -9.42 -1.60 -0.56
C ALA A 35 -10.70 -2.27 -1.09
N LEU A 36 -11.57 -1.50 -1.76
CA LEU A 36 -12.78 -2.04 -2.37
C LEU A 36 -12.49 -3.04 -3.49
N LEU A 37 -11.48 -2.80 -4.33
CA LEU A 37 -11.10 -3.73 -5.40
C LEU A 37 -10.52 -5.04 -4.84
N LEU A 38 -9.70 -4.96 -3.79
CA LEU A 38 -9.19 -6.13 -3.08
C LEU A 38 -10.32 -6.96 -2.45
N GLN A 39 -11.30 -6.30 -1.80
CA GLN A 39 -12.48 -7.00 -1.27
C GLN A 39 -13.28 -7.69 -2.39
N LYS A 40 -13.49 -7.01 -3.53
CA LYS A 40 -14.15 -7.62 -4.71
C LYS A 40 -13.37 -8.81 -5.29
N ALA A 41 -12.05 -8.83 -5.11
CA ALA A 41 -11.19 -9.97 -5.45
C ALA A 41 -11.17 -11.07 -4.36
N ASN A 42 -12.03 -10.97 -3.34
CA ASN A 42 -12.16 -11.90 -2.22
C ASN A 42 -10.96 -11.93 -1.25
N ALA A 43 -10.24 -10.82 -1.10
CA ALA A 43 -9.27 -10.67 -0.01
C ALA A 43 -9.96 -10.24 1.30
N THR A 44 -9.39 -10.64 2.44
CA THR A 44 -9.67 -10.01 3.73
C THR A 44 -8.84 -8.73 3.83
N VAL A 45 -9.49 -7.56 3.94
CA VAL A 45 -8.79 -6.27 3.82
C VAL A 45 -8.79 -5.50 5.15
N SER A 46 -7.62 -5.04 5.57
CA SER A 46 -7.45 -4.05 6.65
C SER A 46 -6.96 -2.73 6.07
N ILE A 47 -7.57 -1.61 6.48
CA ILE A 47 -7.14 -0.27 6.09
C ILE A 47 -6.44 0.37 7.29
N VAL A 48 -5.18 0.74 7.11
CA VAL A 48 -4.34 1.40 8.12
C VAL A 48 -4.22 2.89 7.78
N HIS A 49 -4.21 3.77 8.77
CA HIS A 49 -4.01 5.21 8.58
C HIS A 49 -3.33 5.84 9.80
N SER A 50 -3.03 7.14 9.74
CA SER A 50 -2.32 7.90 10.80
C SER A 50 -2.95 7.90 12.20
N LYS A 51 -4.14 7.31 12.37
CA LYS A 51 -4.84 7.20 13.66
C LYS A 51 -5.10 5.74 14.05
N THR A 52 -4.64 4.77 13.26
CA THR A 52 -4.72 3.35 13.57
C THR A 52 -3.77 3.06 14.73
N LYS A 53 -4.24 2.33 15.74
CA LYS A 53 -3.39 1.85 16.83
C LYS A 53 -2.65 0.59 16.40
N ASN A 54 -1.39 0.47 16.80
CA ASN A 54 -0.50 -0.65 16.46
C ASN A 54 -0.46 -0.99 14.95
N PRO A 55 -0.23 -0.01 14.06
CA PRO A 55 -0.24 -0.25 12.62
C PRO A 55 0.79 -1.31 12.19
N GLU A 56 1.92 -1.42 12.89
CA GLU A 56 2.99 -2.38 12.63
C GLU A 56 2.53 -3.83 12.83
N GLU A 57 1.67 -4.07 13.81
CA GLU A 57 1.10 -5.39 14.08
C GLU A 57 0.17 -5.83 12.94
N ILE A 58 -0.55 -4.89 12.36
CA ILE A 58 -1.46 -5.15 11.24
C ILE A 58 -0.67 -5.38 9.95
N THR A 59 0.37 -4.58 9.69
CA THR A 59 1.15 -4.65 8.44
C THR A 59 2.06 -5.87 8.37
N ARG A 60 2.54 -6.39 9.50
CA ARG A 60 3.46 -7.55 9.55
C ARG A 60 2.79 -8.92 9.51
N GLN A 61 1.47 -8.99 9.30
CA GLN A 61 0.76 -10.26 9.30
C GLN A 61 1.19 -11.15 8.13
N PRO A 62 1.52 -12.43 8.36
CA PRO A 62 1.98 -13.34 7.31
C PRO A 62 0.97 -13.47 6.15
N GLY A 63 1.50 -13.50 4.92
CA GLY A 63 0.69 -13.69 3.72
C GLY A 63 -0.16 -12.46 3.31
N ALA A 64 0.16 -11.27 3.85
CA ALA A 64 -0.50 -10.03 3.49
C ALA A 64 0.10 -9.40 2.22
N ALA A 65 -0.76 -9.02 1.26
CA ALA A 65 -0.36 -8.09 0.20
C ALA A 65 -0.49 -6.65 0.70
N ILE A 66 0.61 -5.89 0.72
CA ILE A 66 0.62 -4.49 1.14
C ILE A 66 0.39 -3.60 -0.09
N ILE A 67 -0.62 -2.73 -0.02
CA ILE A 67 -0.81 -1.66 -1.00
C ILE A 67 -0.52 -0.33 -0.32
N ASP A 68 0.64 0.22 -0.64
CA ASP A 68 1.01 1.58 -0.34
C ASP A 68 0.54 2.53 -1.46
N VAL A 69 0.01 3.68 -1.09
CA VAL A 69 -0.62 4.64 -2.00
C VAL A 69 -0.12 6.07 -1.80
N GLY A 70 0.94 6.26 -1.00
CA GLY A 70 1.57 7.56 -0.79
C GLY A 70 2.90 7.73 -1.54
N ILE A 71 3.39 8.97 -1.48
CA ILE A 71 4.74 9.36 -1.86
C ILE A 71 5.27 10.21 -0.71
N ASN A 72 6.45 9.88 -0.22
CA ASN A 72 7.08 10.62 0.85
C ASN A 72 8.14 11.56 0.27
N PRO A 73 8.02 12.89 0.42
CA PRO A 73 9.11 13.79 0.09
C PRO A 73 10.19 13.67 1.18
N VAL A 74 11.42 13.45 0.75
CA VAL A 74 12.60 13.44 1.62
C VAL A 74 13.50 14.59 1.20
N ASP A 75 13.94 15.37 2.19
CA ASP A 75 14.85 16.49 1.95
C ASP A 75 16.10 16.01 1.20
N ASP A 76 16.40 16.70 0.12
CA ASP A 76 17.53 16.41 -0.76
C ASP A 76 18.07 17.74 -1.28
N PRO A 77 19.08 18.31 -0.61
CA PRO A 77 19.70 19.57 -1.02
C PRO A 77 20.37 19.51 -2.40
N ALA A 78 20.67 18.31 -2.91
CA ALA A 78 21.24 18.12 -4.25
C ALA A 78 20.15 18.10 -5.35
N SER A 79 18.88 17.93 -4.98
CA SER A 79 17.74 18.01 -5.89
C SER A 79 17.40 19.47 -6.21
N PRO A 80 17.14 19.84 -7.49
CA PRO A 80 16.67 21.18 -7.86
C PRO A 80 15.36 21.61 -7.18
N ARG A 81 14.60 20.66 -6.64
CA ARG A 81 13.34 20.91 -5.91
C ARG A 81 13.55 21.03 -4.39
N GLY A 82 14.76 20.81 -3.88
CA GLY A 82 15.07 20.73 -2.45
C GLY A 82 14.62 19.43 -1.77
N TYR A 83 13.92 18.55 -2.49
CA TYR A 83 13.49 17.24 -2.03
C TYR A 83 13.48 16.24 -3.19
N ARG A 84 13.55 14.96 -2.86
CA ARG A 84 13.29 13.84 -3.76
C ARG A 84 12.06 13.06 -3.27
N LEU A 85 11.33 12.47 -4.19
CA LEU A 85 10.20 11.59 -3.85
C LEU A 85 10.74 10.17 -3.62
N VAL A 86 10.34 9.57 -2.51
CA VAL A 86 10.52 8.14 -2.24
C VAL A 86 9.14 7.49 -2.08
N GLY A 87 9.07 6.17 -2.29
CA GLY A 87 7.88 5.40 -1.88
C GLY A 87 7.83 5.27 -0.35
N ASP A 88 6.68 4.91 0.21
CA ASP A 88 6.54 4.81 1.67
C ASP A 88 7.05 3.46 2.21
N VAL A 89 7.56 2.59 1.33
CA VAL A 89 8.13 1.28 1.66
C VAL A 89 9.65 1.31 1.54
N CYS A 90 10.35 1.01 2.64
CA CYS A 90 11.78 0.74 2.66
C CYS A 90 12.02 -0.72 2.22
N PHE A 91 12.21 -0.95 0.91
CA PHE A 91 12.40 -2.31 0.36
C PHE A 91 13.73 -2.97 0.76
N GLU A 92 14.73 -2.19 1.17
CA GLU A 92 16.06 -2.69 1.55
C GLU A 92 16.06 -3.40 2.91
N GLU A 93 15.00 -3.22 3.70
CA GLU A 93 14.85 -3.79 5.05
C GLU A 93 13.85 -4.95 5.10
N ALA A 94 13.31 -5.39 3.94
CA ALA A 94 12.22 -6.37 3.83
C ALA A 94 12.68 -7.83 3.69
#